data_AF-A0A645DNL3-F1
#
_entry.id   AF-A0A645DNL3-F1
#
_cell.length_a   1.000
_cell.length_b   1.000
_cell.length_c   1.000
_cell.angle_alpha   90.00
_cell.angle_beta   90.00
_cell.angle_gamma   90.00
#
_symmetry.space_group_name_H-M   'P 1'
#
loop_
_entity.id
_entity.type
_entity.pdbx_description
1 polymer ?
#
loop_
_entity_poly.entity_id
_entity_poly.type
_entity_poly.pdbx_seq_one_letter_code
_entity_poly.pdbx_strand_id
1 'polypeptide(L)' 'MKFKKLEELMHWIYEELETIDHGEIYVVFKVRDHKVALIERVKIEKEKPD' A
#
# COMPACT_ATOMS: atom_id res chain seq x y z
N MET A 1 11.32 -9.77 13.77
CA MET A 1 10.27 -8.73 13.94
C MET A 1 10.17 -7.71 12.79
N LYS A 2 11.18 -7.56 11.90
CA LYS A 2 11.11 -6.61 10.77
C LYS A 2 10.39 -7.14 9.52
N PHE A 3 10.46 -8.44 9.22
CA PHE A 3 9.88 -9.02 8.00
C PHE A 3 8.35 -9.14 8.06
N LYS A 4 7.79 -9.58 9.19
CA LYS A 4 6.34 -9.82 9.31
C LYS A 4 5.45 -8.61 8.96
N LYS A 5 5.83 -7.40 9.38
CA LYS A 5 5.08 -6.17 9.06
C LYS A 5 5.17 -5.79 7.58
N LEU A 6 6.29 -6.10 6.94
CA LEU A 6 6.46 -5.88 5.50
C LEU A 6 5.64 -6.90 4.71
N GLU A 7 5.65 -8.16 5.13
CA GLU A 7 4.83 -9.22 4.54
C GLU A 7 3.33 -8.91 4.66
N GLU A 8 2.86 -8.49 5.85
CA GLU A 8 1.46 -8.08 6.06
C GLU A 8 1.06 -6.91 5.16
N LEU A 9 1.96 -5.96 4.92
CA LEU A 9 1.70 -4.84 4.01
C LEU A 9 1.69 -5.28 2.55
N MET A 10 2.63 -6.13 2.13
CA MET A 10 2.66 -6.67 0.77
C MET A 10 1.42 -7.51 0.48
N HIS A 11 0.95 -8.29 1.45
CA HIS A 11 -0.31 -9.04 1.35
C HIS A 11 -1.50 -8.10 1.14
N TRP A 12 -1.60 -7.04 1.95
CA TRP A 12 -2.66 -6.05 1.77
C TRP A 12 -2.60 -5.38 0.39
N ILE A 13 -1.41 -4.97 -0.08
CA ILE A 13 -1.27 -4.39 -1.43
C ILE A 13 -1.77 -5.35 -2.49
N TYR A 14 -1.43 -6.65 -2.36
CA TYR A 14 -1.87 -7.67 -3.29
C TYR A 14 -3.40 -7.82 -3.32
N GLU A 15 -4.05 -7.88 -2.15
CA GLU A 15 -5.53 -7.96 -2.05
C GLU A 15 -6.23 -6.74 -2.67
N GLU A 16 -5.69 -5.54 -2.45
CA GLU A 16 -6.26 -4.32 -3.05
C GLU A 16 -6.06 -4.30 -4.58
N LEU A 17 -4.92 -4.81 -5.08
CA LEU A 17 -4.68 -4.94 -6.53
C LEU A 17 -5.60 -5.95 -7.21
N GLU A 18 -5.97 -7.05 -6.53
CA GLU A 18 -6.95 -8.01 -7.07
C GLU A 18 -8.37 -7.43 -7.14
N THR A 19 -8.69 -6.45 -6.28
CA THR A 19 -10.04 -5.88 -6.19
C THR A 19 -10.22 -4.57 -6.93
N ILE A 20 -9.15 -3.94 -7.41
CA ILE A 20 -9.21 -2.67 -8.14
C ILE A 20 -9.40 -2.92 -9.64
N ASP A 21 -10.51 -2.45 -10.22
CA ASP A 21 -10.74 -2.53 -11.67
C ASP A 21 -9.94 -1.45 -12.43
N HIS A 22 -9.98 -0.22 -11.92
CA HIS A 22 -9.12 0.88 -12.38
C HIS A 22 -8.83 1.85 -11.23
N GLY A 23 -7.58 2.29 -11.10
CA GLY A 23 -7.18 3.23 -10.07
C GLY A 23 -5.74 3.07 -9.60
N GLU A 24 -5.48 3.53 -8.38
CA GLU A 24 -4.15 3.66 -7.80
C GLU A 24 -4.15 3.23 -6.32
N ILE A 25 -3.01 2.75 -5.85
CA ILE A 25 -2.77 2.47 -4.42
C ILE A 25 -1.62 3.35 -3.96
N TYR A 26 -1.86 4.13 -2.92
CA TYR A 26 -0.88 4.99 -2.27
C TYR A 26 -0.46 4.39 -0.95
N VAL A 27 0.84 4.27 -0.75
CA VAL A 27 1.44 3.80 0.50
C VAL A 27 2.51 4.79 0.91
N VAL A 28 2.35 5.40 2.09
CA VAL A 28 3.28 6.40 2.59
C VAL A 28 4.04 5.85 3.79
N PHE A 29 5.36 5.89 3.68
CA PHE A 29 6.27 5.51 4.75
C PHE A 29 7.01 6.73 5.29
N LYS A 30 7.14 6.78 6.61
CA LYS A 30 8.08 7.66 7.28
C LYS A 30 9.37 6.90 7.55
N VAL A 31 10.47 7.41 7.00
CA VAL A 31 11.81 6.89 7.26
C VAL A 31 12.58 7.87 8.13
N ARG A 32 13.07 7.40 9.28
CA ARG A 32 13.93 8.18 10.18
C ARG A 32 14.89 7.25 10.90
N ASP A 33 16.18 7.59 10.93
CA ASP A 33 17.20 6.83 11.65
C ASP A 33 17.16 5.32 11.33
N HIS A 34 17.04 4.97 10.04
CA HIS A 34 16.97 3.58 9.54
C HIS A 34 15.74 2.79 10.05
N LYS A 35 14.77 3.48 10.64
CA LYS A 35 13.46 2.96 11.02
C LYS A 35 12.44 3.40 9.97
N VAL A 36 11.59 2.46 9.58
CA VAL A 36 10.49 2.67 8.65
C VAL A 36 9.19 2.48 9.42
N ALA A 37 8.29 3.44 9.34
CA ALA A 37 6.92 3.34 9.85
C ALA A 37 5.95 3.59 8.70
N LEU A 38 4.98 2.70 8.52
CA LEU A 38 3.83 2.97 7.67
C LEU A 38 2.99 4.05 8.35
N ILE A 39 2.73 5.15 7.66
CA ILE A 39 1.92 6.25 8.20
C ILE A 39 0.54 6.34 7.55
N GLU A 40 0.44 5.89 6.30
CA GLU A 40 -0.81 5.97 5.54
C GLU A 40 -0.82 4.91 4.43
N ARG A 41 -2.00 4.34 4.18
CA ARG A 41 -2.27 3.49 3.04
C ARG A 41 -3.68 3.78 2.53
N VAL A 42 -3.83 4.01 1.22
CA VAL A 42 -5.09 4.43 0.59
C VAL A 42 -5.23 3.71 -0.75
N LYS A 43 -6.41 3.15 -1.01
CA LYS A 43 -6.84 2.74 -2.35
C LYS A 43 -7.69 3.86 -2.94
N ILE A 44 -7.41 4.25 -4.18
CA ILE A 44 -8.19 5.23 -4.93
C ILE A 44 -8.70 4.54 -6.19
N GLU A 45 -9.99 4.25 -6.24
CA GLU A 45 -10.66 3.80 -7.45
C GLU A 45 -10.89 5.01 -8.36
N LYS A 46 -10.52 4.87 -9.64
CA LYS A 46 -10.71 5.89 -10.67
C LYS A 46 -11.61 5.32 -11.76
N GLU A 47 -12.37 6.20 -12.40
CA GLU A 47 -13.04 5.85 -13.64
C GLU A 47 -11.99 5.64 -14.74
N LYS A 48 -12.20 4.62 -15.59
CA LYS A 48 -11.36 4.39 -16.76
C LYS A 48 -11.44 5.66 -17.64
N PRO A 49 -10.32 6.31 -18.00
CA PRO A 49 -10.38 7.39 -18.98
C PRO A 49 -10.84 6.78 -20.32
N ASP A 50 -11.89 7.37 -20.89
CA ASP A 50 -12.41 7.03 -22.22
C ASP A 50 -11.34 7.12 -23.33
#